data_AF-D2VNR9-F1
#
_entry.id   AF-D2VNR9-F1
#
_cell.length_a   1.000
_cell.length_b   1.000
_cell.length_c   1.000
_cell.angle_alpha   90.00
_cell.angle_beta   90.00
_cell.angle_gamma   90.00
#
_symmetry.space_group_name_H-M   'P 1'
#
loop_
_entity.id
_entity.type
_entity.pdbx_description
1 polymer ?
#
loop_
_entity_poly.entity_id
_entity_poly.type
_entity_poly.pdbx_seq_one_letter_code
_entity_poly.pdbx_strand_id
1 'polypeptide(L)'
;MSRPINVDPIASGSYGAIESSKKFDKPKDAGKTELFIDERDFRKDDDLEENYRIVDEGKKKSAARKLCLSIVKAFVILLLFAVFVGIVVLIVELVELFHTSQVADLNIHFKLSAECEASAMDINNIITGLDKNQQINFNVTQQPHVTLYLTRFLSEFTDTIISSVNQTLLAESKLYNLTDCTATTNTFVNVTGSYALWNMPIPACLQRMSDIIVNATSQFVDPRVKNTIPSWVNNLPNALKEVKIKMIHFYGSPNVYSQFQPHVTVAHDDVNPKELEHAFATLGPVQSCSFKIKTIAIGQTGDYGTVLRGKDIASFDLSQYSN
;
A
#
# COMPACT_ATOMS: atom_id res chain seq x y z
N MET A 1 -52.08 -20.94 9.42
CA MET A 1 -51.97 -22.25 8.71
C MET A 1 -50.55 -22.36 8.21
N SER A 2 -49.73 -23.03 9.01
CA SER A 2 -48.29 -23.20 8.79
C SER A 2 -48.05 -24.51 8.06
N ARG A 3 -47.30 -24.49 6.97
CA ARG A 3 -46.72 -25.69 6.35
C ARG A 3 -45.19 -25.58 6.40
N PRO A 4 -44.49 -26.56 7.01
CA PRO A 4 -43.04 -26.61 7.11
C PRO A 4 -42.46 -27.65 6.15
N ILE A 5 -41.45 -27.31 5.35
CA ILE A 5 -40.65 -28.23 4.51
C ILE A 5 -39.36 -27.47 4.16
N ASN A 6 -38.13 -27.97 4.13
CA ASN A 6 -37.42 -29.15 4.65
C ASN A 6 -35.96 -28.67 4.68
N VAL A 7 -35.20 -29.01 5.71
CA VAL A 7 -33.75 -28.73 5.73
C VAL A 7 -33.06 -30.08 5.57
N ASP A 8 -32.50 -30.32 4.38
CA ASP A 8 -31.70 -31.53 4.14
C ASP A 8 -30.25 -31.33 4.63
N PRO A 9 -29.58 -32.42 5.04
CA PRO A 9 -28.36 -32.35 5.83
C PRO A 9 -27.08 -32.33 4.99
N ILE A 10 -26.19 -31.42 5.38
CA ILE A 10 -24.73 -31.54 5.53
C ILE A 10 -24.10 -32.70 4.74
N ALA A 11 -23.57 -32.39 3.56
CA ALA A 11 -22.55 -33.20 2.90
C ALA A 11 -21.17 -32.76 3.42
N SER A 12 -20.56 -33.64 4.22
CA SER A 12 -19.17 -33.58 4.67
C SER A 12 -18.21 -33.75 3.49
N GLY A 13 -17.73 -32.64 2.93
CA GLY A 13 -16.67 -32.60 1.94
C GLY A 13 -15.29 -32.63 2.61
N SER A 14 -14.51 -33.66 2.33
CA SER A 14 -13.24 -33.97 2.97
C SER A 14 -12.19 -32.87 2.77
N TYR A 15 -11.50 -32.52 3.85
CA TYR A 15 -10.32 -31.66 3.85
C TYR A 15 -9.20 -32.27 2.97
N GLY A 16 -9.00 -31.69 1.79
CA GLY A 16 -7.77 -31.87 1.02
C GLY A 16 -6.69 -30.95 1.58
N ALA A 17 -5.81 -31.49 2.43
CA ALA A 17 -4.58 -30.83 2.83
C ALA A 17 -3.68 -30.65 1.61
N ILE A 18 -3.51 -29.42 1.14
CA ILE A 18 -2.47 -29.07 0.18
C ILE A 18 -1.20 -28.77 0.98
N GLU A 19 -0.42 -29.81 1.23
CA GLU A 19 0.99 -29.68 1.58
C GLU A 19 1.73 -29.01 0.41
N SER A 20 2.07 -27.74 0.58
CA SER A 20 3.01 -27.04 -0.29
C SER A 20 4.23 -26.60 0.54
N SER A 21 4.90 -27.55 1.17
CA SER A 21 6.27 -27.36 1.63
C SER A 21 7.20 -27.50 0.44
N LYS A 22 7.36 -26.43 -0.35
CA LYS A 22 8.56 -26.30 -1.19
C LYS A 22 9.75 -26.07 -0.26
N LYS A 23 10.37 -27.17 0.19
CA LYS A 23 11.75 -27.17 0.64
C LYS A 23 12.57 -26.60 -0.50
N PHE A 24 13.10 -25.40 -0.30
CA PHE A 24 14.27 -24.97 -1.06
C PHE A 24 15.42 -25.88 -0.64
N ASP A 25 15.79 -26.78 -1.54
CA ASP A 25 17.08 -27.46 -1.44
C ASP A 25 18.16 -26.37 -1.38
N LYS A 26 18.91 -26.38 -0.28
CA LYS A 26 20.12 -25.57 -0.15
C LYS A 26 21.02 -25.90 -1.35
N PRO A 27 21.61 -24.90 -2.03
CA PRO A 27 22.60 -25.17 -3.06
C PRO A 27 23.71 -26.02 -2.43
N LYS A 28 23.84 -27.25 -2.93
CA LYS A 28 25.01 -28.10 -2.69
C LYS A 28 26.21 -27.42 -3.33
N ASP A 29 27.24 -27.23 -2.52
CA ASP A 29 28.63 -27.07 -2.93
C ASP A 29 28.88 -26.12 -4.11
N ALA A 30 28.72 -24.82 -3.87
CA ALA A 30 29.63 -23.86 -4.49
C ALA A 30 30.91 -23.89 -3.65
N GLY A 31 31.96 -24.50 -4.23
CA GLY A 31 33.20 -24.82 -3.57
C GLY A 31 33.74 -23.67 -2.73
N LYS A 32 34.15 -24.01 -1.50
CA LYS A 32 35.11 -23.23 -0.75
C LYS A 32 36.37 -23.10 -1.60
N THR A 33 36.52 -22.00 -2.32
CA THR A 33 37.84 -21.50 -2.70
C THR A 33 38.45 -20.97 -1.41
N GLU A 34 38.94 -21.87 -0.57
CA GLU A 34 39.91 -21.51 0.45
C GLU A 34 41.12 -20.97 -0.30
N LEU A 35 41.26 -19.64 -0.28
CA LEU A 35 42.46 -18.97 -0.73
C LEU A 35 43.55 -19.34 0.29
N PHE A 36 44.17 -20.51 0.09
CA PHE A 36 45.39 -20.90 0.78
C PHE A 36 46.49 -19.96 0.28
N ILE A 37 46.74 -18.90 1.05
CA ILE A 37 47.97 -18.14 0.93
C ILE A 37 49.04 -18.99 1.61
N ASP A 38 49.88 -19.67 0.81
CA ASP A 38 51.08 -20.32 1.31
C ASP A 38 52.06 -19.21 1.74
N GLU A 39 52.18 -18.98 3.05
CA GLU A 39 53.11 -18.01 3.63
C GLU A 39 54.60 -18.40 3.43
N ARG A 40 54.91 -19.49 2.71
CA ARG A 40 56.29 -19.90 2.45
C ARG A 40 56.96 -19.26 1.24
N ASP A 41 56.26 -18.44 0.46
CA ASP A 41 56.83 -17.76 -0.73
C ASP A 41 57.29 -16.31 -0.51
N PHE A 42 57.28 -15.81 0.73
CA PHE A 42 57.74 -14.44 1.04
C PHE A 42 59.05 -14.34 1.84
N ARG A 43 59.90 -15.37 1.79
CA ARG A 43 61.30 -15.26 2.27
C ARG A 43 62.29 -15.91 1.30
N LYS A 44 62.70 -15.13 0.30
CA LYS A 44 64.01 -15.23 -0.34
C LYS A 44 64.56 -13.83 -0.53
N ASP A 45 64.97 -13.24 0.58
CA ASP A 45 66.11 -12.33 0.58
C ASP A 45 67.22 -13.11 1.26
N ASP A 46 68.22 -13.53 0.48
CA ASP A 46 69.63 -13.58 0.87
C ASP A 46 70.44 -14.04 -0.36
N ASP A 47 71.65 -13.49 -0.46
CA ASP A 47 72.72 -13.81 -1.42
C ASP A 47 72.81 -12.94 -2.68
N LEU A 48 73.01 -11.62 -2.52
CA LEU A 48 73.82 -10.81 -3.46
C LEU A 48 74.36 -9.55 -2.74
N GLU A 49 75.23 -9.72 -1.75
CA GLU A 49 76.17 -8.66 -1.34
C GLU A 49 77.58 -9.23 -1.22
N GLU A 50 78.31 -9.25 -2.33
CA GLU A 50 79.77 -9.18 -2.27
C GLU A 50 80.30 -8.29 -3.41
N ASN A 51 81.14 -7.34 -3.03
CA ASN A 51 81.87 -6.38 -3.86
C ASN A 51 81.09 -5.14 -4.34
N TYR A 52 81.02 -4.10 -3.50
CA TYR A 52 81.42 -2.76 -3.93
C TYR A 52 81.74 -1.86 -2.73
N ARG A 53 83.04 -1.69 -2.47
CA ARG A 53 83.58 -0.67 -1.55
C ARG A 53 83.54 0.67 -2.31
N ILE A 54 82.41 1.38 -2.24
CA ILE A 54 82.31 2.79 -2.67
C ILE A 54 82.12 3.65 -1.44
N VAL A 55 83.14 4.48 -1.23
CA VAL A 55 83.24 5.75 -0.50
C VAL A 55 81.97 6.24 0.24
N ASP A 56 82.19 6.52 1.52
CA ASP A 56 81.25 6.80 2.61
C ASP A 56 80.51 8.16 2.52
N GLU A 57 79.99 8.52 1.34
CA GLU A 57 79.06 9.65 1.16
C GLU A 57 77.64 9.21 0.74
N GLY A 58 77.42 7.91 0.47
CA GLY A 58 76.15 7.35 -0.04
C GLY A 58 75.12 6.89 1.00
N LYS A 59 75.51 6.59 2.24
CA LYS A 59 74.60 6.03 3.27
C LYS A 59 73.52 7.02 3.72
N LYS A 60 73.81 8.33 3.73
CA LYS A 60 72.80 9.38 4.01
C LYS A 60 71.71 9.44 2.94
N LYS A 61 72.03 9.17 1.66
CA LYS A 61 71.05 9.16 0.56
C LYS A 61 70.12 7.95 0.60
N SER A 62 70.58 6.80 1.10
CA SER A 62 69.77 5.58 1.26
C SER A 62 68.73 5.69 2.38
N ALA A 63 69.11 6.21 3.54
CA ALA A 63 68.19 6.48 4.64
C ALA A 63 67.16 7.55 4.27
N ALA A 64 67.57 8.61 3.57
CA ALA A 64 66.67 9.64 3.06
C ALA A 64 65.66 9.09 2.03
N ARG A 65 66.07 8.16 1.16
CA ARG A 65 65.16 7.47 0.22
C ARG A 65 64.14 6.59 0.93
N LYS A 66 64.56 5.79 1.94
CA LYS A 66 63.64 4.96 2.73
C LYS A 66 62.64 5.81 3.52
N LEU A 67 63.11 6.90 4.14
CA LEU A 67 62.23 7.84 4.85
C LEU A 67 61.23 8.52 3.91
N CYS A 68 61.68 8.98 2.74
CA CYS A 68 60.83 9.58 1.72
C CYS A 68 59.76 8.59 1.22
N LEU A 69 60.15 7.33 0.95
CA LEU A 69 59.21 6.29 0.52
C LEU A 69 58.17 5.96 1.60
N SER A 70 58.55 5.91 2.87
CA SER A 70 57.62 5.73 3.99
C SER A 70 56.64 6.89 4.13
N ILE A 71 57.10 8.14 3.93
CA ILE A 71 56.23 9.33 3.94
C ILE A 71 55.23 9.27 2.78
N VAL A 72 55.68 8.92 1.57
CA VAL A 72 54.80 8.78 0.40
C VAL A 72 53.75 7.69 0.63
N LYS A 73 54.14 6.54 1.18
CA LYS A 73 53.19 5.46 1.51
C LYS A 73 52.15 5.90 2.55
N ALA A 74 52.57 6.58 3.61
CA ALA A 74 51.66 7.10 4.63
C ALA A 74 50.66 8.11 4.03
N PHE A 75 51.13 8.99 3.13
CA PHE A 75 50.29 9.95 2.44
C PHE A 75 49.26 9.27 1.53
N VAL A 76 49.66 8.26 0.75
CA VAL A 76 48.75 7.47 -0.10
C VAL A 76 47.71 6.74 0.74
N ILE A 77 48.10 6.12 1.86
CA ILE A 77 47.17 5.44 2.78
C ILE A 77 46.16 6.43 3.35
N LEU A 78 46.61 7.62 3.79
CA LEU A 78 45.74 8.67 4.30
C LEU A 78 44.75 9.16 3.23
N LEU A 79 45.21 9.32 1.99
CA LEU A 79 44.37 9.71 0.86
C LEU A 79 43.30 8.66 0.56
N LEU A 80 43.69 7.37 0.50
CA LEU A 80 42.75 6.26 0.28
C LEU A 80 41.73 6.15 1.41
N PHE A 81 42.15 6.35 2.67
CA PHE A 81 41.24 6.38 3.81
C PHE A 81 40.26 7.55 3.71
N ALA A 82 40.71 8.75 3.35
CA ALA A 82 39.84 9.91 3.16
C ALA A 82 38.82 9.69 2.02
N VAL A 83 39.23 9.08 0.91
CA VAL A 83 38.33 8.71 -0.20
C VAL A 83 37.32 7.67 0.26
N PHE A 84 37.75 6.64 1.00
CA PHE A 84 36.85 5.61 1.54
C PHE A 84 35.80 6.23 2.48
N VAL A 85 36.22 7.09 3.41
CA VAL A 85 35.30 7.81 4.31
C VAL A 85 34.33 8.68 3.50
N GLY A 86 34.81 9.40 2.48
CA GLY A 86 33.97 10.20 1.60
C GLY A 86 32.93 9.37 0.85
N ILE A 87 33.30 8.20 0.34
CA ILE A 87 32.37 7.26 -0.31
C ILE A 87 31.33 6.74 0.69
N VAL A 88 31.73 6.38 1.91
CA VAL A 88 30.79 5.91 2.94
C VAL A 88 29.78 6.99 3.31
N VAL A 89 30.22 8.24 3.51
CA VAL A 89 29.33 9.38 3.77
C VAL A 89 28.36 9.60 2.61
N LEU A 90 28.86 9.60 1.37
CA LEU A 90 28.02 9.74 0.18
C LEU A 90 26.99 8.60 0.06
N ILE A 91 27.36 7.36 0.38
CA ILE A 91 26.42 6.23 0.39
C ILE A 91 25.36 6.41 1.47
N VAL A 92 25.71 6.86 2.67
CA VAL A 92 24.73 7.13 3.74
C VAL A 92 23.76 8.24 3.31
N GLU A 93 24.27 9.34 2.76
CA GLU A 93 23.44 10.43 2.23
C GLU A 93 22.53 9.96 1.09
N LEU A 94 23.05 9.13 0.16
CA LEU A 94 22.27 8.54 -0.91
C LEU A 94 21.18 7.59 -0.38
N VAL A 95 21.48 6.76 0.62
CA VAL A 95 20.51 5.84 1.25
C VAL A 95 19.41 6.63 1.95
N GLU A 96 19.74 7.70 2.66
CA GLU A 96 18.75 8.63 3.23
C GLU A 96 17.91 9.29 2.12
N LEU A 97 18.53 9.68 1.00
CA LEU A 97 17.84 10.21 -0.18
C LEU A 97 16.93 9.17 -0.86
N PHE A 98 17.29 7.89 -0.86
CA PHE A 98 16.46 6.79 -1.39
C PHE A 98 15.35 6.36 -0.42
N HIS A 99 15.51 6.59 0.88
CA HIS A 99 14.40 6.47 1.84
C HIS A 99 13.38 7.60 1.67
N THR A 100 13.73 8.70 1.01
CA THR A 100 12.77 9.73 0.62
C THR A 100 11.78 9.22 -0.44
N SER A 101 10.53 9.03 0.00
CA SER A 101 9.28 9.05 -0.78
C SER A 101 8.78 7.75 -1.43
N GLN A 102 8.96 6.60 -0.78
CA GLN A 102 8.04 5.51 -1.06
C GLN A 102 6.63 5.92 -0.62
N VAL A 103 5.65 5.68 -1.49
CA VAL A 103 4.25 6.01 -1.23
C VAL A 103 3.38 4.79 -1.31
N ALA A 104 2.32 4.80 -0.51
CA ALA A 104 1.32 3.77 -0.48
C ALA A 104 -0.04 4.38 -0.84
N ASP A 105 -0.59 3.98 -1.98
CA ASP A 105 -1.98 4.28 -2.33
C ASP A 105 -2.89 3.31 -1.56
N LEU A 106 -3.50 3.81 -0.48
CA LEU A 106 -4.28 2.99 0.44
C LEU A 106 -5.74 3.44 0.46
N ASN A 107 -6.61 2.45 0.61
CA ASN A 107 -8.03 2.63 0.81
C ASN A 107 -8.43 2.00 2.15
N ILE A 108 -8.83 2.85 3.08
CA ILE A 108 -9.45 2.43 4.34
C ILE A 108 -10.95 2.31 4.07
N HIS A 109 -11.50 1.12 4.20
CA HIS A 109 -12.85 0.80 3.77
C HIS A 109 -13.53 -0.15 4.74
N PHE A 110 -14.84 -0.30 4.64
CA PHE A 110 -15.53 -1.44 5.25
C PHE A 110 -15.97 -2.45 4.20
N LYS A 111 -15.98 -3.71 4.61
CA LYS A 111 -16.44 -4.83 3.79
C LYS A 111 -17.95 -4.95 3.84
N LEU A 112 -18.53 -5.34 2.72
CA LEU A 112 -19.94 -5.69 2.62
C LEU A 112 -20.20 -7.01 3.38
N SER A 113 -21.45 -7.28 3.76
CA SER A 113 -21.82 -8.66 4.14
C SER A 113 -21.72 -9.58 2.92
N ALA A 114 -21.65 -10.89 3.14
CA ALA A 114 -21.54 -11.86 2.05
C ALA A 114 -22.70 -11.72 1.03
N GLU A 115 -23.91 -11.46 1.51
CA GLU A 115 -25.11 -11.27 0.69
C GLU A 115 -25.04 -9.98 -0.14
N CYS A 116 -24.54 -8.91 0.47
CA CYS A 116 -24.38 -7.63 -0.24
C CYS A 116 -23.20 -7.65 -1.20
N GLU A 117 -22.10 -8.35 -0.88
CA GLU A 117 -20.98 -8.57 -1.79
C GLU A 117 -21.47 -9.36 -3.02
N ALA A 118 -22.21 -10.45 -2.81
CA ALA A 118 -22.80 -11.22 -3.90
C ALA A 118 -23.73 -10.35 -4.77
N SER A 119 -24.56 -9.51 -4.16
CA SER A 119 -25.43 -8.58 -4.89
C SER A 119 -24.64 -7.58 -5.74
N ALA A 120 -23.54 -7.02 -5.21
CA ALA A 120 -22.67 -6.12 -5.95
C ALA A 120 -21.94 -6.84 -7.10
N MET A 121 -21.51 -8.09 -6.88
CA MET A 121 -20.92 -8.94 -7.91
C MET A 121 -21.92 -9.27 -9.02
N ASP A 122 -23.16 -9.58 -8.68
CA ASP A 122 -24.21 -9.87 -9.66
C ASP A 122 -24.52 -8.65 -10.54
N ILE A 123 -24.62 -7.46 -9.95
CA ILE A 123 -24.77 -6.20 -10.70
C ILE A 123 -23.59 -6.02 -11.66
N ASN A 124 -22.35 -6.15 -11.17
CA ASN A 124 -21.14 -6.00 -12.00
C ASN A 124 -21.08 -7.04 -13.14
N ASN A 125 -21.47 -8.29 -12.88
CA ASN A 125 -21.51 -9.35 -13.87
C ASN A 125 -22.53 -9.08 -14.99
N ILE A 126 -23.73 -8.63 -14.63
CA ILE A 126 -24.76 -8.27 -15.61
C ILE A 126 -24.28 -7.10 -16.47
N ILE A 127 -23.70 -6.07 -15.84
CA ILE A 127 -23.19 -4.89 -16.56
C ILE A 127 -22.02 -5.26 -17.46
N THR A 128 -21.12 -6.16 -17.06
CA THR A 128 -20.08 -6.71 -17.97
C THR A 128 -20.68 -7.43 -19.18
N GLY A 129 -21.87 -7.98 -19.03
CA GLY A 129 -22.66 -8.56 -20.10
C GLY A 129 -23.14 -7.52 -21.12
N LEU A 130 -23.60 -6.36 -20.62
CA LEU A 130 -24.24 -5.28 -21.38
C LEU A 130 -23.23 -4.26 -21.94
N ASP A 131 -22.23 -3.87 -21.15
CA ASP A 131 -21.16 -2.94 -21.50
C ASP A 131 -19.82 -3.68 -21.47
N LYS A 132 -19.22 -3.85 -22.66
CA LYS A 132 -17.94 -4.55 -22.84
C LYS A 132 -16.72 -3.70 -22.50
N ASN A 133 -16.89 -2.39 -22.37
CA ASN A 133 -15.80 -1.47 -22.02
C ASN A 133 -15.70 -1.25 -20.52
N GLN A 134 -16.67 -1.72 -19.72
CA GLN A 134 -16.60 -1.58 -18.27
C GLN A 134 -15.35 -2.28 -17.71
N GLN A 135 -14.63 -1.62 -16.79
CA GLN A 135 -13.28 -1.99 -16.37
C GLN A 135 -13.18 -2.59 -14.96
N ILE A 136 -14.27 -2.64 -14.19
CA ILE A 136 -14.27 -3.21 -12.84
C ILE A 136 -14.60 -4.70 -12.90
N ASN A 137 -13.69 -5.57 -12.50
CA ASN A 137 -13.93 -7.01 -12.46
C ASN A 137 -13.88 -7.52 -11.02
N PHE A 138 -15.07 -7.70 -10.43
CA PHE A 138 -15.15 -8.20 -9.05
C PHE A 138 -14.80 -9.68 -8.90
N ASN A 139 -14.83 -10.49 -9.96
CA ASN A 139 -14.50 -11.91 -9.86
C ASN A 139 -12.99 -12.15 -9.74
N VAL A 140 -12.17 -11.21 -10.20
CA VAL A 140 -10.72 -11.43 -10.36
C VAL A 140 -9.91 -10.34 -9.67
N THR A 141 -10.14 -9.07 -9.98
CA THR A 141 -9.17 -8.01 -9.71
C THR A 141 -9.58 -7.12 -8.54
N GLN A 142 -10.83 -6.64 -8.53
CA GLN A 142 -11.33 -5.71 -7.52
C GLN A 142 -12.23 -6.43 -6.50
N GLN A 143 -12.39 -5.83 -5.31
CA GLN A 143 -13.38 -6.25 -4.33
C GLN A 143 -14.45 -5.17 -4.12
N PRO A 144 -15.75 -5.54 -4.05
CA PRO A 144 -16.79 -4.63 -3.59
C PRO A 144 -16.47 -4.13 -2.17
N HIS A 145 -16.51 -2.83 -1.98
CA HIS A 145 -16.22 -2.18 -0.70
C HIS A 145 -16.90 -0.81 -0.66
N VAL A 146 -16.90 -0.20 0.52
CA VAL A 146 -17.27 1.20 0.69
C VAL A 146 -16.10 1.93 1.33
N THR A 147 -15.60 2.94 0.63
CA THR A 147 -14.45 3.74 1.06
C THR A 147 -14.84 4.62 2.24
N LEU A 148 -14.05 4.57 3.32
CA LEU A 148 -14.09 5.51 4.44
C LEU A 148 -13.04 6.61 4.25
N TYR A 149 -11.86 6.26 3.75
CA TYR A 149 -10.81 7.21 3.41
C TYR A 149 -9.87 6.65 2.35
N LEU A 150 -9.75 7.35 1.22
CA LEU A 150 -8.88 7.00 0.11
C LEU A 150 -7.92 8.16 -0.16
N THR A 151 -6.62 7.89 -0.07
CA THR A 151 -5.56 8.85 -0.38
C THR A 151 -4.21 8.12 -0.53
N ARG A 152 -3.15 8.90 -0.77
CA ARG A 152 -1.77 8.45 -0.78
C ARG A 152 -1.09 8.77 0.53
N PHE A 153 -0.48 7.78 1.13
CA PHE A 153 0.30 7.91 2.35
C PHE A 153 1.78 7.79 2.07
N LEU A 154 2.61 8.29 2.98
CA LEU A 154 4.04 7.97 3.02
C LEU A 154 4.19 6.53 3.55
N SER A 155 4.88 5.68 2.79
CA SER A 155 4.93 4.24 3.06
C SER A 155 5.58 3.91 4.40
N GLU A 156 6.52 4.73 4.89
CA GLU A 156 7.17 4.52 6.18
C GLU A 156 6.19 4.57 7.38
N PHE A 157 5.00 5.15 7.21
CA PHE A 157 3.99 5.22 8.27
C PHE A 157 2.92 4.13 8.18
N THR A 158 3.07 3.11 7.32
CA THR A 158 2.04 2.08 7.12
C THR A 158 1.64 1.39 8.43
N ASP A 159 2.60 0.95 9.25
CA ASP A 159 2.31 0.32 10.55
C ASP A 159 1.70 1.29 11.56
N THR A 160 2.12 2.56 11.51
CA THR A 160 1.55 3.63 12.34
C THR A 160 0.11 3.94 11.96
N ILE A 161 -0.23 3.90 10.66
CA ILE A 161 -1.59 4.05 10.14
C ILE A 161 -2.46 2.88 10.62
N ILE A 162 -1.99 1.64 10.47
CA ILE A 162 -2.70 0.43 10.93
C ILE A 162 -3.02 0.53 12.43
N SER A 163 -2.02 0.87 13.25
CA SER A 163 -2.21 1.01 14.70
C SER A 163 -3.11 2.19 15.07
N SER A 164 -3.00 3.34 14.38
CA SER A 164 -3.86 4.51 14.61
C SER A 164 -5.33 4.21 14.29
N VAL A 165 -5.60 3.47 13.20
CA VAL A 165 -6.96 3.04 12.86
C VAL A 165 -7.49 2.08 13.94
N ASN A 166 -6.72 1.08 14.35
CA ASN A 166 -7.14 0.15 15.40
C ASN A 166 -7.47 0.88 16.72
N GLN A 167 -6.58 1.77 17.16
CA GLN A 167 -6.74 2.51 18.41
C GLN A 167 -7.93 3.46 18.37
N THR A 168 -8.15 4.18 17.27
CA THR A 168 -9.30 5.08 17.13
C THR A 168 -10.61 4.30 17.12
N LEU A 169 -10.67 3.15 16.42
CA LEU A 169 -11.86 2.29 16.42
C LEU A 169 -12.14 1.74 17.82
N LEU A 170 -11.12 1.26 18.53
CA LEU A 170 -11.27 0.77 19.91
C LEU A 170 -11.77 1.88 20.85
N ALA A 171 -11.18 3.07 20.80
CA ALA A 171 -11.53 4.18 21.68
C ALA A 171 -12.95 4.72 21.42
N GLU A 172 -13.35 4.78 20.16
CA GLU A 172 -14.59 5.42 19.73
C GLU A 172 -15.78 4.44 19.63
N SER A 173 -15.52 3.13 19.55
CA SER A 173 -16.54 2.09 19.36
C SER A 173 -17.65 2.18 20.39
N LYS A 174 -17.29 2.22 21.69
CA LYS A 174 -18.26 2.25 22.79
C LYS A 174 -18.99 3.60 22.89
N LEU A 175 -18.26 4.69 22.72
CA LEU A 175 -18.80 6.03 22.88
C LEU A 175 -19.84 6.36 21.80
N TYR A 176 -19.68 5.82 20.60
CA TYR A 176 -20.54 6.12 19.45
C TYR A 176 -21.32 4.91 18.92
N ASN A 177 -21.31 3.80 19.64
CA ASN A 177 -21.91 2.53 19.26
C ASN A 177 -21.59 2.13 17.80
N LEU A 178 -20.32 2.24 17.42
CA LEU A 178 -19.88 1.92 16.05
C LEU A 178 -20.11 0.43 15.73
N THR A 179 -20.08 -0.42 16.75
CA THR A 179 -20.40 -1.84 16.67
C THR A 179 -21.76 -2.12 16.09
N ASP A 180 -22.79 -1.28 16.30
CA ASP A 180 -24.16 -1.46 15.80
C ASP A 180 -24.45 -0.70 14.50
N CYS A 181 -23.43 -0.11 13.88
CA CYS A 181 -23.62 0.68 12.68
C CYS A 181 -24.13 -0.18 11.51
N THR A 182 -25.26 0.23 10.93
CA THR A 182 -25.89 -0.45 9.79
C THR A 182 -25.78 0.43 8.55
N ALA A 183 -25.37 -0.15 7.44
CA ALA A 183 -25.35 0.48 6.12
C ALA A 183 -26.50 -0.10 5.27
N THR A 184 -27.11 0.72 4.42
CA THR A 184 -28.17 0.27 3.50
C THR A 184 -27.99 0.93 2.15
N THR A 185 -27.80 0.15 1.09
CA THR A 185 -27.70 0.68 -0.28
C THR A 185 -29.06 1.09 -0.83
N ASN A 186 -29.06 2.00 -1.81
CA ASN A 186 -30.27 2.41 -2.50
C ASN A 186 -30.81 1.31 -3.43
N THR A 187 -32.04 1.46 -3.92
CA THR A 187 -32.66 0.56 -4.91
C THR A 187 -32.29 0.91 -6.36
N PHE A 188 -31.32 1.80 -6.56
CA PHE A 188 -30.83 2.22 -7.87
C PHE A 188 -29.34 2.48 -7.80
N VAL A 189 -28.66 2.28 -8.93
CA VAL A 189 -27.26 2.66 -9.11
C VAL A 189 -27.24 3.99 -9.85
N ASN A 190 -26.49 4.95 -9.31
CA ASN A 190 -26.37 6.27 -9.89
C ASN A 190 -25.18 6.28 -10.87
N VAL A 191 -25.43 6.50 -12.15
CA VAL A 191 -24.38 6.70 -13.15
C VAL A 191 -24.03 8.18 -13.22
N THR A 192 -22.75 8.53 -13.06
CA THR A 192 -22.28 9.92 -13.11
C THR A 192 -20.90 9.97 -13.73
N GLY A 193 -20.81 10.56 -14.93
CA GLY A 193 -19.60 10.49 -15.75
C GLY A 193 -19.28 9.04 -16.09
N SER A 194 -18.03 8.64 -15.88
CA SER A 194 -17.54 7.27 -16.13
C SER A 194 -17.85 6.27 -15.01
N TYR A 195 -18.55 6.68 -13.95
CA TYR A 195 -18.74 5.85 -12.76
C TYR A 195 -20.20 5.43 -12.59
N ALA A 196 -20.40 4.17 -12.21
CA ALA A 196 -21.68 3.68 -11.69
C ALA A 196 -21.55 3.40 -10.19
N LEU A 197 -22.27 4.17 -9.38
CA LEU A 197 -22.13 4.23 -7.93
C LEU A 197 -23.40 3.73 -7.25
N TRP A 198 -23.28 2.64 -6.51
CA TRP A 198 -24.36 2.13 -5.68
C TRP A 198 -24.34 2.85 -4.33
N ASN A 199 -24.99 4.01 -4.32
CA ASN A 199 -24.99 4.94 -3.20
C ASN A 199 -25.74 4.38 -1.98
N MET A 200 -25.38 4.87 -0.80
CA MET A 200 -26.13 4.65 0.44
C MET A 200 -26.38 5.94 1.20
N PRO A 201 -27.46 6.04 1.99
CA PRO A 201 -27.63 7.11 2.96
C PRO A 201 -26.48 7.12 3.96
N ILE A 202 -26.26 8.27 4.59
CA ILE A 202 -25.17 8.48 5.54
C ILE A 202 -25.74 8.50 6.96
N PRO A 203 -25.87 7.35 7.65
CA PRO A 203 -26.22 7.36 9.06
C PRO A 203 -25.08 8.00 9.88
N ALA A 204 -25.43 8.59 11.03
CA ALA A 204 -24.47 9.32 11.86
C ALA A 204 -23.25 8.47 12.28
N CYS A 205 -23.45 7.17 12.55
CA CYS A 205 -22.35 6.25 12.87
C CYS A 205 -21.37 6.08 11.70
N LEU A 206 -21.86 6.07 10.46
CA LEU A 206 -21.02 5.89 9.27
C LEU A 206 -20.23 7.16 8.96
N GLN A 207 -20.87 8.33 9.08
CA GLN A 207 -20.16 9.62 9.02
C GLN A 207 -19.05 9.68 10.07
N ARG A 208 -19.39 9.34 11.33
CA ARG A 208 -18.44 9.34 12.44
C ARG A 208 -17.24 8.43 12.16
N MET A 209 -17.50 7.23 11.65
CA MET A 209 -16.46 6.25 11.30
C MET A 209 -15.48 6.81 10.27
N SER A 210 -15.96 7.45 9.21
CA SER A 210 -15.11 8.16 8.25
C SER A 210 -14.30 9.27 8.94
N ASP A 211 -14.96 10.13 9.70
CA ASP A 211 -14.33 11.32 10.32
C ASP A 211 -13.20 10.95 11.30
N ILE A 212 -13.40 9.93 12.14
CA ILE A 212 -12.37 9.50 13.10
C ILE A 212 -11.17 8.85 12.39
N ILE A 213 -11.39 8.15 11.28
CA ILE A 213 -10.32 7.55 10.47
C ILE A 213 -9.50 8.64 9.79
N VAL A 214 -10.17 9.62 9.16
CA VAL A 214 -9.50 10.76 8.52
C VAL A 214 -8.68 11.55 9.56
N ASN A 215 -9.27 11.82 10.72
CA ASN A 215 -8.58 12.53 11.81
C ASN A 215 -7.34 11.78 12.29
N ALA A 216 -7.44 10.45 12.47
CA ALA A 216 -6.35 9.63 12.96
C ALA A 216 -5.17 9.50 11.97
N THR A 217 -5.43 9.63 10.66
CA THR A 217 -4.46 9.22 9.63
C THR A 217 -4.00 10.34 8.70
N SER A 218 -4.71 11.46 8.60
CA SER A 218 -4.42 12.54 7.63
C SER A 218 -3.05 13.24 7.80
N GLN A 219 -2.41 13.08 8.96
CA GLN A 219 -1.04 13.56 9.22
C GLN A 219 0.05 12.74 8.49
N PHE A 220 -0.25 11.51 8.08
CA PHE A 220 0.67 10.59 7.39
C PHE A 220 0.53 10.64 5.86
N VAL A 221 -0.36 11.51 5.36
CA VAL A 221 -0.63 11.69 3.93
C VAL A 221 0.57 12.32 3.22
N ASP A 222 0.86 11.83 2.02
CA ASP A 222 1.86 12.44 1.14
C ASP A 222 1.52 13.92 0.88
N PRO A 223 2.38 14.88 1.29
CA PRO A 223 2.13 16.30 1.09
C PRO A 223 1.88 16.69 -0.38
N ARG A 224 2.40 15.93 -1.34
CA ARG A 224 2.20 16.18 -2.78
C ARG A 224 0.74 16.03 -3.20
N VAL A 225 0.02 15.07 -2.62
CA VAL A 225 -1.41 14.86 -2.92
C VAL A 225 -2.27 16.01 -2.39
N LYS A 226 -1.87 16.64 -1.27
CA LYS A 226 -2.55 17.84 -0.76
C LYS A 226 -2.48 19.03 -1.72
N ASN A 227 -1.59 19.02 -2.70
CA ASN A 227 -1.47 20.06 -3.73
C ASN A 227 -1.93 19.61 -5.12
N THR A 228 -2.42 18.39 -5.26
CA THR A 228 -2.84 17.82 -6.56
C THR A 228 -4.36 17.74 -6.62
N ILE A 229 -4.98 18.66 -7.37
CA ILE A 229 -6.44 18.70 -7.52
C ILE A 229 -6.86 17.77 -8.68
N PRO A 230 -7.69 16.74 -8.45
CA PRO A 230 -8.20 15.89 -9.52
C PRO A 230 -8.96 16.70 -10.57
N SER A 231 -8.78 16.38 -11.84
CA SER A 231 -9.35 17.15 -12.96
C SER A 231 -10.87 17.30 -12.88
N TRP A 232 -11.59 16.27 -12.42
CA TRP A 232 -13.05 16.31 -12.28
C TRP A 232 -13.53 17.34 -11.25
N VAL A 233 -12.72 17.66 -10.22
CA VAL A 233 -13.04 18.69 -9.22
C VAL A 233 -13.12 20.07 -9.88
N ASN A 234 -12.30 20.32 -10.91
CA ASN A 234 -12.30 21.60 -11.64
C ASN A 234 -13.60 21.85 -12.42
N ASN A 235 -14.33 20.78 -12.76
CA ASN A 235 -15.60 20.84 -13.50
C ASN A 235 -16.83 20.99 -12.59
N LEU A 236 -16.66 21.04 -11.27
CA LEU A 236 -17.76 21.21 -10.33
C LEU A 236 -18.22 22.69 -10.25
N PRO A 237 -19.48 22.94 -9.83
CA PRO A 237 -19.93 24.27 -9.45
C PRO A 237 -18.99 24.92 -8.43
N ASN A 238 -18.74 26.23 -8.55
CA ASN A 238 -17.72 26.94 -7.77
C ASN A 238 -17.81 26.69 -6.26
N ALA A 239 -19.01 26.78 -5.67
CA ALA A 239 -19.20 26.56 -4.23
C ALA A 239 -18.79 25.13 -3.80
N LEU A 240 -19.12 24.10 -4.59
CA LEU A 240 -18.75 22.72 -4.29
C LEU A 240 -17.26 22.47 -4.52
N LYS A 241 -16.73 23.00 -5.63
CA LYS A 241 -15.31 22.93 -6.00
C LYS A 241 -14.42 23.46 -4.87
N GLU A 242 -14.73 24.63 -4.33
CA GLU A 242 -13.97 25.24 -3.23
C GLU A 242 -13.92 24.33 -1.99
N VAL A 243 -15.05 23.73 -1.61
CA VAL A 243 -15.10 22.82 -0.46
C VAL A 243 -14.29 21.55 -0.73
N LYS A 244 -14.38 20.95 -1.93
CA LYS A 244 -13.60 19.76 -2.31
C LYS A 244 -12.10 20.06 -2.33
N ILE A 245 -11.68 21.20 -2.90
CA ILE A 245 -10.29 21.67 -2.89
C ILE A 245 -9.79 21.84 -1.46
N LYS A 246 -10.61 22.44 -0.58
CA LYS A 246 -10.28 22.58 0.85
C LYS A 246 -10.04 21.20 1.49
N MET A 247 -10.92 20.22 1.24
CA MET A 247 -10.74 18.86 1.78
C MET A 247 -9.44 18.21 1.28
N ILE A 248 -9.08 18.40 0.00
CA ILE A 248 -7.81 17.91 -0.55
C ILE A 248 -6.62 18.58 0.15
N HIS A 249 -6.63 19.90 0.31
CA HIS A 249 -5.51 20.61 0.94
C HIS A 249 -5.29 20.19 2.40
N PHE A 250 -6.35 19.95 3.17
CA PHE A 250 -6.19 19.55 4.58
C PHE A 250 -5.92 18.05 4.72
N TYR A 251 -6.63 17.22 3.96
CA TYR A 251 -6.74 15.78 4.19
C TYR A 251 -6.34 14.92 2.99
N GLY A 252 -5.85 15.49 1.89
CA GLY A 252 -5.43 14.73 0.71
C GLY A 252 -6.54 13.93 0.02
N SER A 253 -7.81 14.20 0.31
CA SER A 253 -8.95 13.52 -0.32
C SER A 253 -10.14 14.45 -0.42
N PRO A 254 -10.88 14.47 -1.55
CA PRO A 254 -12.01 15.37 -1.75
C PRO A 254 -13.30 14.96 -1.02
N ASN A 255 -13.44 13.67 -0.65
CA ASN A 255 -14.71 13.09 -0.18
C ASN A 255 -14.67 12.74 1.31
N VAL A 256 -14.29 13.69 2.16
CA VAL A 256 -14.19 13.53 3.63
C VAL A 256 -15.08 14.54 4.37
N TYR A 257 -15.39 14.27 5.65
CA TYR A 257 -16.25 15.12 6.49
C TYR A 257 -17.60 15.44 5.83
N SER A 258 -17.97 16.71 5.72
CA SER A 258 -19.22 17.15 5.08
C SER A 258 -19.33 16.78 3.60
N GLN A 259 -18.23 16.32 2.99
CA GLN A 259 -18.15 15.89 1.59
C GLN A 259 -18.11 14.37 1.44
N PHE A 260 -18.22 13.63 2.55
CA PHE A 260 -18.29 12.18 2.56
C PHE A 260 -19.52 11.69 1.82
N GLN A 261 -19.32 10.72 0.93
CA GLN A 261 -20.34 10.19 0.02
C GLN A 261 -20.15 8.67 -0.08
N PRO A 262 -20.68 7.87 0.84
CA PRO A 262 -20.49 6.43 0.84
C PRO A 262 -21.22 5.76 -0.32
N HIS A 263 -20.52 4.89 -1.01
CA HIS A 263 -21.03 4.13 -2.16
C HIS A 263 -20.18 2.90 -2.40
N VAL A 264 -20.71 1.97 -3.20
CA VAL A 264 -19.95 0.90 -3.84
C VAL A 264 -19.79 1.26 -5.31
N THR A 265 -18.57 1.36 -5.81
CA THR A 265 -18.32 1.55 -7.25
C THR A 265 -18.51 0.22 -7.97
N VAL A 266 -19.65 0.03 -8.63
CA VAL A 266 -20.02 -1.27 -9.22
C VAL A 266 -19.60 -1.45 -10.67
N ALA A 267 -19.33 -0.35 -11.38
CA ALA A 267 -18.76 -0.36 -12.73
C ALA A 267 -18.09 0.99 -13.05
N HIS A 268 -17.17 0.96 -14.00
CA HIS A 268 -16.51 2.16 -14.54
C HIS A 268 -16.26 1.98 -16.04
N ASP A 269 -16.55 2.99 -16.85
CA ASP A 269 -16.22 3.04 -18.27
C ASP A 269 -15.78 4.47 -18.66
N ASP A 270 -14.48 4.64 -18.93
CA ASP A 270 -13.91 5.88 -19.47
C ASP A 270 -13.78 5.90 -21.00
N VAL A 271 -14.09 4.78 -21.68
CA VAL A 271 -14.06 4.65 -23.13
C VAL A 271 -15.38 5.12 -23.73
N ASN A 272 -16.52 4.66 -23.20
CA ASN A 272 -17.85 5.08 -23.66
C ASN A 272 -18.88 5.23 -22.50
N PRO A 273 -18.77 6.29 -21.68
CA PRO A 273 -19.65 6.51 -20.52
C PRO A 273 -21.17 6.47 -20.81
N LYS A 274 -21.59 6.70 -22.06
CA LYS A 274 -23.00 6.59 -22.47
C LYS A 274 -23.49 5.15 -22.56
N GLU A 275 -22.61 4.21 -22.91
CA GLU A 275 -22.95 2.78 -22.91
C GLU A 275 -23.20 2.29 -21.49
N LEU A 276 -22.36 2.72 -20.54
CA LEU A 276 -22.57 2.45 -19.12
C LEU A 276 -23.94 2.97 -18.64
N GLU A 277 -24.30 4.20 -19.01
CA GLU A 277 -25.63 4.76 -18.70
C GLU A 277 -26.76 3.91 -19.31
N HIS A 278 -26.63 3.48 -20.57
CA HIS A 278 -27.62 2.63 -21.23
C HIS A 278 -27.72 1.23 -20.60
N ALA A 279 -26.60 0.64 -20.21
CA ALA A 279 -26.54 -0.64 -19.53
C ALA A 279 -27.29 -0.60 -18.19
N PHE A 280 -27.09 0.45 -17.39
CA PHE A 280 -27.83 0.62 -16.13
C PHE A 280 -29.30 0.99 -16.32
N ALA A 281 -29.64 1.74 -17.38
CA ALA A 281 -31.04 1.96 -17.74
C ALA A 281 -31.75 0.64 -18.13
N THR A 282 -31.02 -0.27 -18.79
CA THR A 282 -31.51 -1.60 -19.17
C THR A 282 -31.64 -2.54 -17.97
N LEU A 283 -30.67 -2.52 -17.05
CA LEU A 283 -30.72 -3.27 -15.80
C LEU A 283 -31.92 -2.86 -14.94
N GLY A 284 -32.20 -1.55 -14.89
CA GLY A 284 -33.29 -1.00 -14.08
C GLY A 284 -32.98 -0.99 -12.58
N PRO A 285 -34.02 -0.95 -11.73
CA PRO A 285 -33.86 -0.96 -10.27
C PRO A 285 -33.15 -2.22 -9.77
N VAL A 286 -32.31 -2.06 -8.76
CA VAL A 286 -31.60 -3.15 -8.09
C VAL A 286 -32.15 -3.38 -6.69
N GLN A 287 -32.03 -4.61 -6.19
CA GLN A 287 -32.43 -4.94 -4.83
C GLN A 287 -31.53 -4.21 -3.84
N SER A 288 -32.09 -3.41 -2.93
CA SER A 288 -31.32 -2.80 -1.85
C SER A 288 -30.76 -3.86 -0.90
N CYS A 289 -29.60 -3.57 -0.31
CA CYS A 289 -28.95 -4.45 0.65
C CYS A 289 -28.66 -3.69 1.95
N SER A 290 -29.09 -4.26 3.08
CA SER A 290 -28.93 -3.70 4.41
C SER A 290 -28.14 -4.65 5.28
N PHE A 291 -27.10 -4.15 5.96
CA PHE A 291 -26.23 -4.99 6.76
C PHE A 291 -25.55 -4.19 7.87
N LYS A 292 -25.23 -4.90 8.95
CA LYS A 292 -24.41 -4.40 10.04
C LYS A 292 -22.94 -4.43 9.60
N ILE A 293 -22.24 -3.31 9.76
CA ILE A 293 -20.82 -3.20 9.44
C ILE A 293 -20.04 -4.02 10.47
N LYS A 294 -19.31 -5.03 10.01
CA LYS A 294 -18.51 -5.92 10.88
C LYS A 294 -17.02 -5.73 10.72
N THR A 295 -16.55 -5.37 9.53
CA THR A 295 -15.13 -5.36 9.23
C THR A 295 -14.73 -4.08 8.54
N ILE A 296 -13.74 -3.39 9.12
CA ILE A 296 -13.00 -2.31 8.48
C ILE A 296 -11.64 -2.88 8.07
N ALA A 297 -11.16 -2.53 6.88
CA ALA A 297 -9.89 -2.99 6.37
C ALA A 297 -9.09 -1.84 5.76
N ILE A 298 -7.80 -2.05 5.64
CA ILE A 298 -6.88 -1.19 4.89
C ILE A 298 -6.37 -2.04 3.74
N GLY A 299 -6.61 -1.62 2.52
CA GLY A 299 -6.20 -2.35 1.32
C GLY A 299 -5.48 -1.49 0.31
N GLN A 300 -4.74 -2.15 -0.58
CA GLN A 300 -4.11 -1.49 -1.71
C GLN A 300 -5.17 -0.98 -2.68
N THR A 301 -5.03 0.29 -3.07
CA THR A 301 -5.91 0.92 -4.05
C THR A 301 -5.65 0.34 -5.44
N GLY A 302 -6.71 -0.10 -6.11
CA GLY A 302 -6.71 -0.45 -7.52
C GLY A 302 -7.16 0.72 -8.39
N ASP A 303 -7.28 0.46 -9.68
CA ASP A 303 -7.77 1.46 -10.63
C ASP A 303 -9.15 2.01 -10.23
N TYR A 304 -9.42 3.25 -10.62
CA TYR A 304 -10.72 3.93 -10.39
C TYR A 304 -11.08 4.07 -8.90
N GLY A 305 -10.08 4.10 -8.02
CA GLY A 305 -10.27 4.22 -6.57
C GLY A 305 -10.83 2.96 -5.91
N THR A 306 -10.77 1.82 -6.61
CA THR A 306 -11.23 0.54 -6.09
C THR A 306 -10.23 -0.07 -5.09
N VAL A 307 -10.56 -1.24 -4.52
CA VAL A 307 -9.63 -2.01 -3.71
C VAL A 307 -9.29 -3.30 -4.44
N LEU A 308 -8.01 -3.65 -4.48
CA LEU A 308 -7.54 -4.90 -5.07
C LEU A 308 -7.95 -6.10 -4.21
N ARG A 309 -8.58 -7.10 -4.85
CA ARG A 309 -9.07 -8.30 -4.17
C ARG A 309 -7.92 -9.07 -3.52
N GLY A 310 -8.06 -9.38 -2.24
CA GLY A 310 -7.05 -10.14 -1.48
C GLY A 310 -5.75 -9.37 -1.21
N LYS A 311 -5.78 -8.04 -1.33
CA LYS A 311 -4.64 -7.14 -1.03
C LYS A 311 -4.89 -6.23 0.16
N ASP A 312 -5.73 -6.68 1.09
CA ASP A 312 -5.85 -6.05 2.40
C ASP A 312 -4.56 -6.29 3.19
N ILE A 313 -4.00 -5.23 3.77
CA ILE A 313 -2.80 -5.27 4.61
C ILE A 313 -3.16 -5.30 6.10
N ALA A 314 -4.39 -4.91 6.46
CA ALA A 314 -4.93 -5.01 7.80
C ALA A 314 -6.46 -5.14 7.76
N SER A 315 -7.02 -5.79 8.78
CA SER A 315 -8.45 -5.98 8.95
C SER A 315 -8.80 -5.91 10.43
N PHE A 316 -9.90 -5.22 10.75
CA PHE A 316 -10.39 -4.93 12.10
C PHE A 316 -11.82 -5.43 12.21
N ASP A 317 -12.05 -6.41 13.08
CA ASP A 317 -13.38 -6.93 13.38
C ASP A 317 -14.02 -6.08 14.48
N LEU A 318 -15.03 -5.31 14.11
CA LEU A 318 -15.71 -4.40 15.01
C LEU A 318 -16.37 -5.13 16.19
N SER A 319 -16.74 -6.40 16.04
CA SER A 319 -17.34 -7.17 17.14
C SER A 319 -16.40 -7.32 18.34
N GLN A 320 -15.09 -7.24 18.12
CA GLN A 320 -14.07 -7.30 19.17
C GLN A 320 -14.02 -6.05 20.05
N TYR A 321 -14.65 -4.95 19.61
CA TYR A 321 -14.70 -3.68 20.35
C TYR A 321 -16.00 -3.48 21.15
N SER A 322 -16.76 -4.56 21.38
CA SER A 322 -18.07 -4.52 22.06
C SER A 322 -17.99 -4.62 23.60
N ASN A 323 -16.79 -4.57 24.20
CA ASN A 323 -16.58 -4.75 25.65
C ASN A 323 -16.87 -3.49 26.50
#